data_AF-A0A183TRA0-F1
#
_entry.id   AF-A0A183TRA0-F1
#
_cell.length_a   1.000
_cell.length_b   1.000
_cell.length_c   1.000
_cell.angle_alpha   90.00
_cell.angle_beta   90.00
_cell.angle_gamma   90.00
#
_symmetry.space_group_name_H-M   'P 1'
#
loop_
_entity.id
_entity.type
_entity.pdbx_description
1 polymer ?
#
loop_
_entity_poly.entity_id
_entity_poly.type
_entity_poly.pdbx_seq_one_letter_code
_entity_poly.pdbx_strand_id
1 'polypeptide(L)'
;MYRSRAVSSVLCVRPSFTLGCGISRHVFRAKCGGPACGGCRHLSADYQKQLSRDSEKVQQILQLQPRVSTAATVRPTLETRKDKKWWKRNADKNISTTPPLHFDFSDIKHTTLSERGALREASRCLRCADAPCQHSCPTQLDVKAFIHNISKRNYYGAASVILSDNPVGLTCGMVCPTSDLCAGGCNLAATEEGAINIGGLQQFAVEAFARMNIPQVSICFDAYFDNDF
;
A
#
# COMPACT_ATOMS: atom_id res chain seq x y z
N MET A 1 -26.88 -36.88 7.61
CA MET A 1 -25.80 -36.87 8.63
C MET A 1 -24.50 -36.58 7.89
N TYR A 2 -23.66 -35.59 8.18
CA TYR A 2 -23.42 -34.80 9.38
C TYR A 2 -22.80 -33.44 8.98
N ARG A 3 -23.04 -32.43 9.81
CA ARG A 3 -22.65 -31.02 9.72
C ARG A 3 -21.14 -30.78 9.57
N SER A 4 -20.78 -29.81 8.72
CA SER A 4 -19.49 -29.09 8.80
C SER A 4 -19.43 -28.27 10.10
N ARG A 5 -18.45 -28.58 10.97
CA ARG A 5 -18.06 -27.78 12.13
C ARG A 5 -16.92 -26.85 11.70
N ALA A 6 -17.13 -25.53 11.83
CA ALA A 6 -16.05 -24.56 11.83
C ALA A 6 -15.33 -24.61 13.17
N VAL A 7 -14.00 -24.74 13.13
CA VAL A 7 -13.11 -24.76 14.30
C VAL A 7 -12.78 -23.33 14.69
N SER A 8 -12.89 -23.07 15.98
CA SER A 8 -12.59 -21.84 16.69
C SER A 8 -11.13 -21.85 17.14
N SER A 9 -10.39 -20.75 16.94
CA SER A 9 -9.32 -20.30 17.87
C SER A 9 -8.65 -19.02 17.37
N VAL A 10 -8.98 -17.88 17.97
CA VAL A 10 -8.00 -16.80 18.15
C VAL A 10 -8.07 -16.39 19.62
N LEU A 11 -6.95 -16.66 20.29
CA LEU A 11 -6.62 -16.26 21.66
C LEU A 11 -6.78 -14.76 21.84
N CYS A 12 -7.48 -14.34 22.89
CA CYS A 12 -7.26 -13.04 23.51
C CYS A 12 -6.71 -13.26 24.92
N VAL A 13 -5.51 -12.72 25.13
CA VAL A 13 -4.69 -12.78 26.34
C VAL A 13 -5.40 -12.04 27.48
N ARG A 14 -5.48 -12.69 28.64
CA ARG A 14 -5.89 -12.07 29.91
C ARG A 14 -4.69 -11.37 30.57
N PRO A 15 -4.83 -10.15 31.10
CA PRO A 15 -4.04 -9.71 32.23
C PRO A 15 -4.78 -10.05 33.52
N SER A 16 -4.09 -10.81 34.38
CA SER A 16 -4.44 -11.07 35.77
C SER A 16 -4.24 -9.80 36.60
N PHE A 17 -5.30 -9.33 37.27
CA PHE A 17 -5.16 -8.54 38.49
C PHE A 17 -6.13 -9.09 39.53
N THR A 18 -5.55 -9.82 40.48
CA THR A 18 -6.17 -10.25 41.72
C THR A 18 -6.17 -9.09 42.70
N LEU A 19 -7.34 -8.64 43.15
CA LEU A 19 -7.52 -8.09 44.49
C LEU A 19 -8.80 -8.70 45.04
N GLY A 20 -8.64 -9.53 46.06
CA GLY A 20 -9.74 -10.13 46.78
C GLY A 20 -10.44 -9.11 47.67
N CYS A 21 -11.75 -9.26 47.79
CA CYS A 21 -12.42 -9.11 49.06
C CYS A 21 -13.71 -9.94 48.99
N GLY A 22 -13.73 -11.03 49.77
CA GLY A 22 -14.93 -11.83 49.93
C GLY A 22 -15.98 -11.00 50.66
N ILE A 23 -17.08 -10.70 50.00
CA ILE A 23 -18.31 -10.26 50.66
C ILE A 23 -19.47 -11.04 50.04
N SER A 24 -20.14 -11.72 50.95
CA SER A 24 -21.42 -12.43 50.87
C SER A 24 -22.29 -12.11 49.65
N ARG A 25 -22.94 -13.16 49.11
CA ARG A 25 -24.09 -13.08 48.19
C ARG A 25 -25.27 -12.40 48.89
N HIS A 26 -25.17 -11.11 49.15
CA HIS A 26 -26.34 -10.26 49.31
C HIS A 26 -26.74 -9.80 47.92
N VAL A 27 -27.80 -10.44 47.44
CA VAL A 27 -28.72 -9.88 46.47
C VAL A 27 -29.07 -8.47 46.94
N PHE A 28 -28.35 -7.45 46.46
CA PHE A 28 -28.83 -6.07 46.50
C PHE A 28 -29.95 -5.98 45.45
N ARG A 29 -31.10 -6.56 45.79
CA ARG A 29 -32.38 -6.11 45.27
C ARG A 29 -32.57 -4.76 45.93
N ALA A 30 -32.08 -3.71 45.29
CA ALA A 30 -32.43 -2.34 45.65
C ALA A 30 -33.96 -2.24 45.56
N LYS A 31 -34.63 -2.39 46.71
CA LYS A 31 -36.04 -2.07 46.86
C LYS A 31 -36.14 -0.55 46.76
N CYS A 32 -36.39 -0.05 45.57
CA CYS A 32 -36.97 1.28 45.39
C CYS A 32 -38.44 1.17 45.81
N GLY A 33 -38.68 1.17 47.12
CA GLY A 33 -40.01 1.10 47.73
C GLY A 33 -40.11 2.14 48.84
N GLY A 34 -40.33 3.40 48.45
CA GLY A 34 -40.57 4.52 49.35
C GLY A 34 -40.84 5.79 48.54
N PRO A 35 -41.83 6.64 48.92
CA PRO A 35 -42.33 7.74 48.10
C PRO A 35 -41.41 8.98 48.00
N ALA A 36 -40.09 8.83 48.21
CA ALA A 36 -39.18 9.98 48.28
C ALA A 36 -37.74 9.71 47.80
N CYS A 37 -37.48 8.73 46.91
CA CYS A 37 -36.20 8.71 46.19
C CYS A 37 -36.26 9.62 44.96
N GLY A 38 -35.83 10.87 45.14
CA GLY A 38 -35.62 11.80 44.06
C GLY A 38 -34.53 11.30 43.10
N GLY A 39 -34.95 10.65 42.02
CA GLY A 39 -34.27 10.76 40.73
C GLY A 39 -33.25 9.69 40.35
N CYS A 40 -33.52 8.39 40.53
CA CYS A 40 -33.03 7.43 39.54
C CYS A 40 -33.89 7.62 38.28
N ARG A 41 -33.58 8.63 37.46
CA ARG A 41 -34.18 8.79 36.14
C ARG A 41 -33.74 7.60 35.29
N HIS A 42 -34.49 6.50 35.36
CA HIS A 42 -34.44 5.50 34.31
C HIS A 42 -34.80 6.23 33.03
N LEU A 43 -33.77 6.49 32.21
CA LEU A 43 -33.96 6.98 30.85
C LEU A 43 -35.01 6.08 30.21
N SER A 44 -36.10 6.67 29.73
CA SER A 44 -37.14 5.89 29.07
C SER A 44 -36.50 5.04 27.98
N ALA A 45 -37.00 3.83 27.76
CA ALA A 45 -36.52 2.96 26.69
C ALA A 45 -36.54 3.68 25.32
N ASP A 46 -37.41 4.68 25.17
CA ASP A 46 -37.51 5.54 23.99
C ASP A 46 -36.34 6.53 23.86
N TYR A 47 -35.84 7.08 24.96
CA TYR A 47 -34.63 7.91 24.95
C TYR A 47 -33.37 7.09 24.59
N GLN A 48 -33.29 5.84 25.07
CA GLN A 48 -32.21 4.92 24.70
C GLN A 48 -32.22 4.56 23.21
N LYS A 49 -33.41 4.42 22.59
CA LYS A 49 -33.54 4.22 21.13
C LYS A 49 -33.11 5.43 20.31
N GLN A 50 -33.32 6.65 20.81
CA GLN A 50 -32.88 7.88 20.14
C GLN A 50 -31.35 8.04 20.19
N LEU A 51 -30.71 7.63 21.28
CA LEU A 51 -29.25 7.59 21.42
C LEU A 51 -28.56 6.66 20.41
N SER A 52 -29.21 5.54 20.04
CA SER A 52 -28.67 4.59 19.06
C SER A 52 -28.82 5.02 17.59
N ARG A 53 -29.50 6.14 17.32
CA ARG A 53 -29.72 6.65 15.97
C ARG A 53 -28.79 7.82 15.69
N ASP A 54 -28.27 7.86 14.46
CA ASP A 54 -27.50 9.01 14.00
C ASP A 54 -28.37 10.28 13.95
N SER A 55 -27.80 11.40 14.39
CA SER A 55 -28.45 12.71 14.23
C SER A 55 -28.52 13.10 12.76
N GLU A 56 -29.43 14.00 12.39
CA GLU A 56 -29.63 14.43 11.00
C GLU A 56 -28.33 14.93 10.35
N LYS A 57 -27.48 15.62 11.11
CA LYS A 57 -26.16 16.07 10.67
C LYS A 57 -25.22 14.89 10.36
N VAL A 58 -25.23 13.85 11.19
CA VAL A 58 -24.44 12.64 10.94
C VAL A 58 -25.00 11.88 9.73
N GLN A 59 -26.32 11.78 9.61
CA GLN A 59 -26.97 11.16 8.46
C GLN A 59 -26.61 11.87 7.14
N GLN A 60 -26.48 13.20 7.14
CA GLN A 60 -26.02 13.97 5.98
C GLN A 60 -24.58 13.60 5.58
N ILE A 61 -23.68 13.42 6.56
CA ILE A 61 -22.30 12.99 6.29
C ILE A 61 -22.28 11.55 5.73
N LEU A 62 -23.15 10.68 6.22
CA LEU A 62 -23.24 9.27 5.82
C LEU A 62 -23.97 9.03 4.49
N GLN A 63 -24.34 10.07 3.74
CA GLN A 63 -25.09 9.94 2.48
C GLN A 63 -24.38 9.11 1.42
N LEU A 64 -23.04 9.17 1.35
CA LEU A 64 -22.23 8.43 0.37
C LEU A 64 -21.68 7.10 0.90
N GLN A 65 -21.99 6.74 2.14
CA GLN A 65 -21.51 5.47 2.70
C GLN A 65 -22.12 4.29 1.92
N PRO A 66 -21.31 3.28 1.54
CA PRO A 66 -21.81 2.15 0.78
C PRO A 66 -22.88 1.39 1.56
N ARG A 67 -24.04 1.20 0.95
CA ARG A 67 -25.16 0.39 1.47
C ARG A 67 -25.53 -0.65 0.43
N VAL A 68 -25.94 -1.83 0.89
CA VAL A 68 -26.43 -2.88 -0.01
C VAL A 68 -27.78 -2.45 -0.58
N SER A 69 -27.87 -2.32 -1.91
CA SER A 69 -29.14 -2.04 -2.59
C SER A 69 -30.00 -3.30 -2.62
N THR A 70 -31.25 -3.19 -2.16
CA THR A 70 -32.21 -4.31 -2.17
C THR A 70 -32.85 -4.55 -3.54
N ALA A 71 -32.72 -3.60 -4.46
CA ALA A 71 -33.28 -3.63 -5.81
C ALA A 71 -32.25 -3.20 -6.85
N ALA A 72 -32.54 -3.48 -8.12
CA ALA A 72 -31.71 -3.04 -9.24
C ALA A 72 -31.76 -1.51 -9.43
N THR A 73 -30.62 -0.92 -9.76
CA THR A 73 -30.52 0.52 -10.04
C THR A 73 -31.00 0.82 -11.46
N VAL A 74 -32.00 1.70 -11.60
CA VAL A 74 -32.49 2.17 -12.90
C VAL A 74 -31.80 3.49 -13.24
N ARG A 75 -30.98 3.51 -14.30
CA ARG A 75 -30.38 4.73 -14.86
C ARG A 75 -30.46 4.72 -16.39
N PRO A 76 -31.05 5.75 -17.03
CA PRO A 76 -31.05 5.91 -18.47
C PRO A 76 -29.63 5.97 -19.06
N THR A 77 -29.47 5.45 -20.27
CA THR A 77 -28.18 5.51 -21.00
C THR A 77 -27.73 6.93 -21.29
N LEU A 78 -28.67 7.87 -21.45
CA LEU A 78 -28.36 9.29 -21.64
C LEU A 78 -27.68 9.91 -20.41
N GLU A 79 -28.11 9.53 -19.21
CA GLU A 79 -27.55 10.02 -17.95
C GLU A 79 -26.17 9.40 -17.70
N THR A 80 -26.02 8.08 -17.88
CA THR A 80 -24.72 7.43 -17.68
C THR A 80 -23.64 7.95 -18.63
N ARG A 81 -24.02 8.37 -19.85
CA ARG A 81 -23.11 9.03 -20.80
C ARG A 81 -22.69 10.43 -20.34
N LYS A 82 -23.57 11.18 -19.68
CA LYS A 82 -23.24 12.48 -19.07
C LYS A 82 -22.32 12.27 -17.86
N ASP A 83 -22.71 11.38 -16.95
CA ASP A 83 -21.97 11.07 -15.72
C ASP A 83 -20.56 10.57 -16.01
N LYS A 84 -20.37 9.75 -17.04
CA LYS A 84 -19.06 9.21 -17.43
C LYS A 84 -18.00 10.31 -17.65
N LYS A 85 -18.42 11.50 -18.08
CA LYS A 85 -17.50 12.63 -18.29
C LYS A 85 -16.94 13.17 -16.98
N TRP A 86 -17.72 13.15 -15.89
CA TRP A 86 -17.29 13.69 -14.58
C TRP A 86 -16.24 12.83 -13.89
N TRP A 87 -16.24 11.52 -14.14
CA TRP A 87 -15.35 10.56 -13.48
C TRP A 87 -14.17 10.11 -14.35
N LYS A 88 -13.96 10.73 -15.51
CA LYS A 88 -12.91 10.35 -16.46
C LYS A 88 -11.52 10.70 -15.92
N ARG A 89 -10.65 9.69 -15.75
CA ARG A 89 -9.25 9.86 -15.28
C ARG A 89 -8.19 9.73 -16.38
N ASN A 90 -8.38 8.80 -17.31
CA ASN A 90 -7.43 8.53 -18.39
C ASN A 90 -7.71 9.43 -19.59
N ALA A 91 -6.78 9.48 -20.55
CA ALA A 91 -6.98 10.17 -21.83
C ALA A 91 -8.32 9.76 -22.49
N ASP A 92 -9.00 10.74 -23.08
CA ASP A 92 -10.20 10.44 -23.85
C ASP A 92 -9.84 9.98 -25.26
N LYS A 93 -10.54 8.94 -25.74
CA LYS A 93 -10.27 8.37 -27.07
C LYS A 93 -10.87 9.21 -28.19
N ASN A 94 -11.87 10.04 -27.85
CA ASN A 94 -12.64 10.84 -28.80
C ASN A 94 -12.11 12.27 -28.93
N ILE A 95 -11.13 12.68 -28.12
CA ILE A 95 -10.50 13.99 -28.20
C ILE A 95 -9.19 13.84 -28.96
N SER A 96 -9.04 14.56 -30.08
CA SER A 96 -7.80 14.62 -30.86
C SER A 96 -6.93 15.82 -30.49
N THR A 97 -7.48 16.76 -29.73
CA THR A 97 -6.77 17.98 -29.34
C THR A 97 -5.77 17.65 -28.23
N THR A 98 -4.49 17.81 -28.54
CA THR A 98 -3.43 17.79 -27.53
C THR A 98 -3.47 19.08 -26.72
N PRO A 99 -3.30 19.02 -25.39
CA PRO A 99 -3.09 20.23 -24.61
C PRO A 99 -1.83 20.96 -25.11
N PRO A 100 -1.75 22.30 -24.99
CA PRO A 100 -0.56 23.03 -25.37
C PRO A 100 0.61 22.63 -24.45
N LEU A 101 1.66 22.03 -25.02
CA LEU A 101 2.87 21.57 -24.31
C LEU A 101 4.07 22.51 -24.50
N HIS A 102 3.82 23.74 -24.95
CA HIS A 102 4.88 24.71 -25.22
C HIS A 102 5.55 25.15 -23.91
N PHE A 103 6.86 24.95 -23.81
CA PHE A 103 7.69 25.19 -22.60
C PHE A 103 7.32 24.36 -21.35
N ASP A 104 6.67 23.20 -21.51
CA ASP A 104 6.47 22.25 -20.42
C ASP A 104 7.57 21.19 -20.43
N PHE A 105 8.41 21.18 -19.39
CA PHE A 105 9.49 20.22 -19.18
C PHE A 105 9.23 19.31 -17.96
N SER A 106 7.96 19.15 -17.58
CA SER A 106 7.58 18.22 -16.53
C SER A 106 7.93 16.77 -16.87
N ASP A 107 8.13 15.95 -15.84
CA ASP A 107 8.45 14.53 -16.03
C ASP A 107 7.24 13.76 -16.55
N ILE A 108 7.31 13.31 -17.81
CA ILE A 108 6.26 12.53 -18.48
C ILE A 108 6.47 11.01 -18.36
N LYS A 109 7.57 10.55 -17.74
CA LYS A 109 7.89 9.12 -17.68
C LYS A 109 6.82 8.35 -16.91
N HIS A 110 6.23 7.35 -17.55
CA HIS A 110 5.28 6.44 -16.90
C HIS A 110 5.93 5.49 -15.88
N THR A 111 7.27 5.39 -15.90
CA THR A 111 8.05 4.52 -15.03
C THR A 111 8.45 5.16 -13.70
N THR A 112 8.31 6.49 -13.54
CA THR A 112 8.68 7.19 -12.29
C THR A 112 7.82 6.70 -11.11
N LEU A 113 8.46 6.34 -9.99
CA LEU A 113 7.80 5.78 -8.81
C LEU A 113 7.96 6.69 -7.58
N SER A 114 6.87 6.87 -6.84
CA SER A 114 6.92 7.35 -5.44
C SER A 114 7.34 6.23 -4.50
N GLU A 115 7.77 6.52 -3.27
CA GLU A 115 8.14 5.50 -2.28
C GLU A 115 7.03 4.45 -2.08
N ARG A 116 5.77 4.90 -1.99
CA ARG A 116 4.62 3.99 -1.88
C ARG A 116 4.51 3.04 -3.09
N GLY A 117 4.73 3.56 -4.29
CA GLY A 117 4.72 2.78 -5.53
C GLY A 117 5.91 1.82 -5.60
N ALA A 118 7.11 2.30 -5.25
CA ALA A 118 8.34 1.52 -5.25
C ALA A 118 8.27 0.35 -4.28
N LEU A 119 7.76 0.54 -3.06
CA LEU A 119 7.60 -0.55 -2.10
C LEU A 119 6.59 -1.61 -2.56
N ARG A 120 5.49 -1.18 -3.19
CA ARG A 120 4.50 -2.10 -3.76
C ARG A 120 5.10 -2.91 -4.92
N GLU A 121 5.84 -2.26 -5.80
CA GLU A 121 6.45 -2.93 -6.95
C GLU A 121 7.61 -3.85 -6.52
N ALA A 122 8.42 -3.42 -5.56
CA ALA A 122 9.51 -4.23 -5.00
C ALA A 122 9.02 -5.45 -4.20
N SER A 123 7.84 -5.37 -3.59
CA SER A 123 7.20 -6.52 -2.93
C SER A 123 6.54 -7.48 -3.92
N ARG A 124 6.16 -7.00 -5.11
CA ARG A 124 5.63 -7.84 -6.21
C ARG A 124 6.71 -8.69 -6.89
N CYS A 125 7.96 -8.26 -6.87
CA CYS A 125 9.08 -8.99 -7.45
C CYS A 125 9.29 -10.35 -6.77
N LEU A 126 9.36 -11.44 -7.56
CA LEU A 126 9.58 -12.81 -7.09
C LEU A 126 11.00 -13.08 -6.57
N ARG A 127 11.96 -12.20 -6.90
CA ARG A 127 13.38 -12.37 -6.55
C ARG A 127 13.93 -13.73 -7.03
N CYS A 128 13.75 -13.97 -8.33
CA CYS A 128 14.13 -15.20 -9.01
C CYS A 128 15.58 -15.62 -8.68
N ALA A 129 15.82 -16.93 -8.55
CA ALA A 129 17.18 -17.46 -8.67
C ALA A 129 17.62 -17.35 -10.14
N ASP A 130 18.91 -17.10 -10.36
CA ASP A 130 19.51 -16.93 -11.70
C ASP A 130 18.65 -16.05 -12.62
N ALA A 131 18.48 -14.79 -12.21
CA ALA A 131 17.41 -13.96 -12.73
C ALA A 131 17.65 -13.62 -14.23
N PRO A 132 16.72 -13.95 -15.14
CA PRO A 132 16.89 -13.65 -16.56
C PRO A 132 16.99 -12.14 -16.83
N CYS A 133 16.37 -11.31 -15.99
CA CYS A 133 16.49 -9.86 -16.07
C CYS A 133 17.92 -9.33 -15.83
N GLN A 134 18.75 -10.07 -15.07
CA GLN A 134 20.17 -9.75 -14.90
C GLN A 134 20.97 -10.10 -16.15
N HIS A 135 20.72 -11.28 -16.75
CA HIS A 135 21.35 -11.71 -18.00
C HIS A 135 21.01 -10.80 -19.19
N SER A 136 19.79 -10.26 -19.23
CA SER A 136 19.37 -9.30 -20.26
C SER A 136 19.90 -7.87 -20.02
N CYS A 137 20.53 -7.60 -18.87
CA CYS A 137 21.10 -6.30 -18.57
C CYS A 137 22.54 -6.19 -19.12
N PRO A 138 22.87 -5.18 -19.93
CA PRO A 138 24.23 -5.04 -20.48
C PRO A 138 25.33 -4.90 -19.42
N THR A 139 25.00 -4.34 -18.26
CA THR A 139 25.93 -4.17 -17.13
C THR A 139 25.79 -5.29 -16.09
N GLN A 140 25.00 -6.33 -16.35
CA GLN A 140 24.79 -7.49 -15.46
C GLN A 140 24.37 -7.12 -14.01
N LEU A 141 23.60 -6.03 -13.87
CA LEU A 141 23.12 -5.53 -12.58
C LEU A 141 22.42 -6.62 -11.78
N ASP A 142 22.75 -6.76 -10.50
CA ASP A 142 22.02 -7.65 -9.59
C ASP A 142 20.63 -7.09 -9.23
N VAL A 143 19.68 -7.30 -10.15
CA VAL A 143 18.28 -6.88 -10.03
C VAL A 143 17.61 -7.48 -8.81
N LYS A 144 17.97 -8.70 -8.44
CA LYS A 144 17.39 -9.39 -7.30
C LYS A 144 17.79 -8.69 -6.00
N ALA A 145 19.08 -8.42 -5.81
CA ALA A 145 19.61 -7.84 -4.59
C ALA A 145 19.13 -6.41 -4.37
N PHE A 146 19.19 -5.53 -5.38
CA PHE A 146 18.77 -4.14 -5.17
C PHE A 146 17.26 -4.04 -4.93
N ILE A 147 16.42 -4.80 -5.64
CA ILE A 147 14.97 -4.80 -5.41
C ILE A 147 14.64 -5.36 -4.02
N HIS A 148 15.38 -6.37 -3.57
CA HIS A 148 15.25 -6.88 -2.21
C HIS A 148 15.57 -5.80 -1.17
N ASN A 149 16.64 -5.03 -1.37
CA ASN A 149 17.01 -3.91 -0.51
C ASN A 149 15.92 -2.82 -0.49
N ILE A 150 15.33 -2.46 -1.63
CA ILE A 150 14.19 -1.52 -1.69
C ILE A 150 13.01 -2.05 -0.87
N SER A 151 12.67 -3.34 -0.99
CA SER A 151 11.55 -3.94 -0.25
C SER A 151 11.74 -3.89 1.28
N LYS A 152 12.98 -3.91 1.74
CA LYS A 152 13.38 -3.78 3.15
C LYS A 152 13.59 -2.33 3.59
N ARG A 153 13.28 -1.34 2.73
CA ARG A 153 13.54 0.10 2.95
C ARG A 153 15.03 0.44 3.10
N ASN A 154 15.92 -0.44 2.66
CA ASN A 154 17.35 -0.17 2.61
C ASN A 154 17.72 0.47 1.25
N TYR A 155 17.39 1.76 1.10
CA TYR A 155 17.63 2.46 -0.17
C TYR A 155 19.12 2.68 -0.46
N TYR A 156 19.91 2.89 0.60
CA TYR A 156 21.37 3.01 0.49
C TYR A 156 21.99 1.72 -0.05
N GLY A 157 21.66 0.56 0.54
CA GLY A 157 22.15 -0.72 0.06
C GLY A 157 21.67 -1.06 -1.35
N ALA A 158 20.46 -0.64 -1.73
CA ALA A 158 19.99 -0.78 -3.10
C ALA A 158 20.81 0.07 -4.08
N ALA A 159 21.05 1.35 -3.77
CA ALA A 159 21.85 2.23 -4.59
C ALA A 159 23.32 1.77 -4.68
N SER A 160 23.88 1.25 -3.59
CA SER A 160 25.25 0.70 -3.57
C SER A 160 25.41 -0.46 -4.54
N VAL A 161 24.44 -1.39 -4.59
CA VAL A 161 24.45 -2.52 -5.55
C VAL A 161 24.26 -2.02 -6.99
N ILE A 162 23.45 -0.98 -7.20
CA ILE A 162 23.27 -0.42 -8.55
C ILE A 162 24.56 0.26 -9.03
N LEU A 163 25.17 1.09 -8.17
CA LEU A 163 26.32 1.91 -8.52
C LEU A 163 27.64 1.12 -8.55
N SER A 164 27.69 -0.08 -7.95
CA SER A 164 28.85 -0.97 -8.07
C SER A 164 29.04 -1.46 -9.50
N ASP A 165 27.94 -1.82 -10.17
CA ASP A 165 27.99 -2.41 -11.52
C ASP A 165 27.76 -1.33 -12.60
N ASN A 166 27.01 -0.28 -12.28
CA ASN A 166 26.67 0.79 -13.20
C ASN A 166 26.87 2.19 -12.57
N PRO A 167 27.97 2.89 -12.87
CA PRO A 167 28.26 4.22 -12.29
C PRO A 167 27.27 5.30 -12.72
N VAL A 168 26.52 5.10 -13.81
CA VAL A 168 25.47 6.01 -14.29
C VAL A 168 24.06 5.48 -13.99
N GLY A 169 23.92 4.79 -12.85
CA GLY A 169 22.71 4.11 -12.43
C GLY A 169 21.44 4.98 -12.43
N LEU A 170 21.53 6.26 -12.06
CA LEU A 170 20.38 7.17 -12.08
C LEU A 170 19.88 7.43 -13.50
N THR A 171 20.80 7.77 -14.40
CA THR A 171 20.49 8.06 -15.81
C THR A 171 19.90 6.82 -16.48
N CYS A 172 20.53 5.66 -16.30
CA CYS A 172 20.01 4.40 -16.84
C CYS A 172 18.61 4.06 -16.30
N GLY A 173 18.34 4.29 -15.01
CA GLY A 173 17.00 4.07 -14.45
C GLY A 173 15.91 4.92 -15.14
N MET A 174 16.27 6.10 -15.65
CA MET A 174 15.34 7.02 -16.32
C MET A 174 15.17 6.75 -17.81
N VAL A 175 16.24 6.40 -18.54
CA VAL A 175 16.23 6.38 -20.02
C VAL A 175 16.37 4.99 -20.65
N CYS A 176 16.65 3.95 -19.85
CA CYS A 176 16.88 2.61 -20.38
C CYS A 176 15.63 2.06 -21.10
N PRO A 177 15.75 1.52 -22.33
CA PRO A 177 14.66 0.84 -23.02
C PRO A 177 14.42 -0.55 -22.39
N THR A 178 13.84 -0.55 -21.19
CA THR A 178 13.73 -1.77 -20.37
C THR A 178 12.91 -2.88 -21.02
N SER A 179 11.96 -2.55 -21.91
CA SER A 179 11.15 -3.52 -22.66
C SER A 179 12.00 -4.46 -23.51
N ASP A 180 13.10 -3.96 -24.07
CA ASP A 180 13.98 -4.70 -24.97
C ASP A 180 15.15 -5.35 -24.20
N LEU A 181 15.25 -5.04 -22.90
CA LEU A 181 16.33 -5.44 -22.01
C LEU A 181 15.77 -6.20 -20.79
N CYS A 182 16.05 -5.71 -19.58
CA CYS A 182 15.78 -6.41 -18.33
C CYS A 182 14.29 -6.70 -18.07
N ALA A 183 13.37 -5.81 -18.46
CA ALA A 183 11.94 -6.05 -18.30
C ALA A 183 11.41 -7.04 -19.36
N GLY A 184 11.99 -7.06 -20.57
CA GLY A 184 11.68 -8.03 -21.62
C GLY A 184 12.00 -9.47 -21.21
N GLY A 185 13.10 -9.67 -20.46
CA GLY A 185 13.48 -10.97 -19.90
C GLY A 185 12.81 -11.32 -18.56
N CYS A 186 11.90 -10.51 -18.02
CA CYS A 186 11.36 -10.72 -16.69
C CYS A 186 10.36 -11.91 -16.66
N ASN A 187 10.58 -12.89 -15.77
CA ASN A 187 9.65 -14.03 -15.57
C ASN A 187 8.20 -13.60 -15.27
N LEU A 188 8.02 -12.45 -14.63
CA LEU A 188 6.68 -11.94 -14.30
C LEU A 188 5.90 -11.45 -15.53
N ALA A 189 6.56 -11.26 -16.68
CA ALA A 189 5.90 -10.98 -17.94
C ALA A 189 4.92 -12.10 -18.37
N ALA A 190 5.11 -13.33 -17.85
CA ALA A 190 4.18 -14.45 -18.06
C ALA A 190 2.87 -14.34 -17.25
N THR A 191 2.72 -13.31 -16.40
CA THR A 191 1.51 -13.07 -15.59
C THR A 191 0.67 -11.94 -16.16
N GLU A 192 -0.64 -11.93 -15.88
CA GLU A 192 -1.58 -10.90 -16.37
C GLU A 192 -1.23 -9.48 -15.87
N GLU A 193 -0.57 -9.36 -14.72
CA GLU A 193 -0.11 -8.09 -14.17
C GLU A 193 1.11 -7.50 -14.92
N GLY A 194 1.86 -8.35 -15.62
CA GLY A 194 3.01 -7.97 -16.43
C GLY A 194 4.35 -7.87 -15.69
N ALA A 195 5.41 -7.56 -16.45
CA ALA A 195 6.80 -7.46 -15.98
C ALA A 195 6.99 -6.40 -14.88
N ILE A 196 8.08 -6.53 -14.12
CA ILE A 196 8.45 -5.55 -13.08
C ILE A 196 8.95 -4.25 -13.71
N ASN A 197 8.56 -3.11 -13.14
CA ASN A 197 9.13 -1.80 -13.48
C ASN A 197 10.54 -1.64 -12.86
N ILE A 198 11.52 -2.34 -13.44
CA ILE A 198 12.91 -2.39 -12.96
C ILE A 198 13.57 -1.02 -13.06
N GLY A 199 13.39 -0.31 -14.17
CA GLY A 199 13.97 1.03 -14.39
C GLY A 199 13.47 2.06 -13.37
N GLY A 200 12.16 2.08 -13.09
CA GLY A 200 11.58 2.96 -12.07
C GLY A 200 12.08 2.69 -10.65
N LEU A 201 12.29 1.41 -10.31
CA LEU A 201 12.88 1.02 -9.02
C LEU A 201 14.35 1.44 -8.91
N GLN A 202 15.10 1.30 -9.99
CA GLN A 202 16.50 1.76 -10.08
C GLN A 202 16.58 3.28 -9.94
N GLN A 203 15.74 4.03 -10.69
CA GLN A 203 15.62 5.49 -10.56
C GLN A 203 15.32 5.87 -9.11
N PHE A 204 14.30 5.28 -8.50
CA PHE A 204 13.88 5.60 -7.13
C PHE A 204 15.00 5.39 -6.09
N ALA A 205 15.70 4.25 -6.15
CA ALA A 205 16.76 3.93 -5.19
C ALA A 205 17.94 4.91 -5.30
N VAL A 206 18.40 5.20 -6.52
CA VAL A 206 19.54 6.11 -6.73
C VAL A 206 19.14 7.56 -6.47
N GLU A 207 17.89 7.95 -6.77
CA GLU A 207 17.38 9.28 -6.41
C GLU A 207 17.31 9.46 -4.88
N ALA A 208 16.88 8.43 -4.15
CA ALA A 208 16.91 8.44 -2.68
C ALA A 208 18.35 8.58 -2.15
N PHE A 209 19.32 7.87 -2.73
CA PHE A 209 20.73 8.02 -2.39
C PHE A 209 21.30 9.41 -2.72
N ALA A 210 20.96 9.97 -3.88
CA ALA A 210 21.38 11.32 -4.26
C ALA A 210 20.91 12.37 -3.24
N ARG A 211 19.69 12.22 -2.70
CA ARG A 211 19.17 13.09 -1.62
C ARG A 211 19.91 12.94 -0.29
N MET A 212 20.59 11.82 -0.04
CA MET A 212 21.40 11.63 1.17
C MET A 212 22.70 12.44 1.12
N ASN A 213 23.12 12.91 -0.05
CA ASN A 213 24.33 13.70 -0.27
C ASN A 213 25.61 13.04 0.30
N ILE A 214 25.74 11.73 0.11
CA ILE A 214 26.90 10.93 0.52
C ILE A 214 27.87 10.86 -0.67
N PRO A 215 29.12 11.35 -0.54
CA PRO A 215 30.09 11.28 -1.63
C PRO A 215 30.58 9.85 -1.84
N GLN A 216 30.97 9.53 -3.08
CA GLN A 216 31.77 8.35 -3.33
C GLN A 216 33.15 8.55 -2.69
N VAL A 217 33.57 7.61 -1.86
CA VAL A 217 34.92 7.57 -1.32
C VAL A 217 35.80 6.68 -2.19
N SER A 218 37.08 7.01 -2.31
CA SER A 218 38.07 6.06 -2.81
C SER A 218 38.04 4.82 -1.93
N ILE A 219 38.25 3.65 -2.52
CA ILE A 219 38.49 2.45 -1.74
C ILE A 219 39.73 2.73 -0.89
N CYS A 220 39.56 2.89 0.42
CA CYS A 220 40.67 2.85 1.35
C CYS A 220 41.23 1.45 1.21
N PHE A 221 42.37 1.35 0.53
CA PHE A 221 43.13 0.12 0.35
C PHE A 221 43.80 -0.25 1.68
N ASP A 222 43.04 -0.30 2.77
CA ASP A 222 43.46 -1.05 3.94
C ASP A 222 43.19 -2.51 3.62
N ALA A 223 44.21 -3.08 2.98
CA ALA A 223 44.44 -4.49 2.84
C ALA A 223 44.13 -5.21 4.14
N TYR A 224 43.01 -5.94 4.21
CA TYR A 224 42.80 -7.11 5.07
C TYR A 224 41.41 -7.69 4.77
N PHE A 225 41.20 -8.26 3.58
CA PHE A 225 40.23 -9.33 3.36
C PHE A 225 40.60 -10.13 2.10
N ASP A 226 41.86 -10.55 2.03
CA ASP A 226 42.14 -11.90 1.57
C ASP A 226 41.95 -12.81 2.79
N ASN A 227 41.01 -13.75 2.68
CA ASN A 227 40.95 -15.10 3.28
C ASN A 227 39.52 -15.51 3.68
N ASP A 228 39.07 -16.56 2.98
CA ASP A 228 38.28 -17.69 3.46
C ASP A 228 36.82 -17.48 3.86
N PHE A 229 35.90 -17.74 2.91
CA PHE A 229 34.99 -18.90 2.96
C PHE A 229 34.36 -19.22 1.60
#